data_AF-A0A367LWU0-F1
#
_entry.id   AF-A0A367LWU0-F1
#
_cell.length_a   1.000
_cell.length_b   1.000
_cell.length_c   1.000
_cell.angle_alpha   90.00
_cell.angle_beta   90.00
_cell.angle_gamma   90.00
#
_symmetry.space_group_name_H-M   'P 1'
#
loop_
_entity.id
_entity.type
_entity.pdbx_description
1 polymer ?
#
loop_
_entity_poly.entity_id
_entity_poly.type
_entity_poly.pdbx_seq_one_letter_code
_entity_poly.pdbx_strand_id
1 'polypeptide(L)'
;YDVPLAPVAVDAVAAQHDETRPVELAAPAACPRYLGRVIRNVDLSRSTPLWMVERLRRSDIRSIDPVVDVTNYVMIELGQPMHAFDLAEINGGVRVRMAEGGEKLVLLDGQEITLRADTLVIA
;
A
#
# COMPACT_ATOMS: atom_id res chain seq x y z
N TYR A 1 15.06 -21.72 20.65
CA TYR A 1 15.90 -20.74 21.38
C TYR A 1 15.32 -20.36 22.73
N ASP A 2 14.01 -20.51 23.00
CA ASP A 2 13.39 -20.21 24.32
C ASP A 2 13.82 -18.85 24.90
N VAL A 3 13.88 -17.84 24.02
CA VAL A 3 14.21 -16.46 24.36
C VAL A 3 12.95 -15.61 24.19
N PRO A 4 12.79 -14.54 24.98
CA PRO A 4 11.65 -13.64 24.84
C PRO A 4 11.65 -12.96 23.45
N LEU A 5 10.47 -12.79 22.88
CA LEU A 5 10.27 -11.97 21.69
C LEU A 5 10.01 -10.52 22.11
N ALA A 6 10.83 -9.60 21.61
CA ALA A 6 10.65 -8.16 21.80
C ALA A 6 10.25 -7.50 20.48
N PRO A 7 8.94 -7.43 20.15
CA PRO A 7 8.47 -6.77 18.93
C PRO A 7 8.68 -5.25 19.00
N VAL A 8 8.73 -4.59 17.85
CA VAL A 8 8.73 -3.13 17.78
C VAL A 8 7.43 -2.57 18.37
N ALA A 9 7.54 -1.56 19.24
CA ALA A 9 6.37 -0.84 19.73
C ALA A 9 5.85 0.10 18.63
N VAL A 10 4.56 0.01 18.30
CA VAL A 10 3.92 0.79 17.24
C VAL A 10 2.75 1.58 17.83
N ASP A 11 3.02 2.81 18.25
CA ASP A 11 2.00 3.70 18.78
C ASP A 11 1.11 4.27 17.67
N ALA A 12 -0.16 4.56 18.01
CA ALA A 12 -1.08 5.16 17.07
C ALA A 12 -0.66 6.60 16.72
N VAL A 13 -0.54 6.90 15.42
CA VAL A 13 -0.30 8.26 14.93
C VAL A 13 -1.62 9.03 14.92
N ALA A 14 -1.76 10.04 15.78
CA ALA A 14 -2.95 10.89 15.87
C ALA A 14 -3.26 11.58 14.53
N ALA A 15 -4.55 11.72 14.21
CA ALA A 15 -4.98 12.48 13.03
C ALA A 15 -4.70 13.98 13.23
N GLN A 16 -4.21 14.63 12.18
CA GLN A 16 -3.97 16.09 12.15
C GLN A 16 -5.04 16.86 11.37
N HIS A 17 -5.94 16.13 10.69
CA HIS A 17 -7.09 16.64 9.94
C HIS A 17 -8.13 15.52 9.79
N ASP A 18 -9.34 15.90 9.39
CA ASP A 18 -10.48 14.97 9.25
C ASP A 18 -10.72 14.48 7.81
N GLU A 19 -9.88 14.88 6.85
CA GLU A 19 -10.04 14.43 5.46
C GLU A 19 -9.94 12.90 5.34
N THR A 20 -10.91 12.33 4.63
CA THR A 20 -11.01 10.90 4.33
C THR A 20 -11.42 10.70 2.87
N ARG A 21 -11.31 9.46 2.40
CA ARG A 21 -11.95 8.99 1.16
C ARG A 21 -12.86 7.82 1.50
N PRO A 22 -14.06 7.73 0.90
CA PRO A 22 -14.95 6.60 1.15
C PRO A 22 -14.29 5.32 0.61
N VAL A 23 -14.53 4.22 1.31
CA VAL A 23 -14.06 2.88 0.93
C VAL A 23 -15.27 1.96 0.89
N GLU A 24 -15.48 1.29 -0.25
CA GLU A 24 -16.54 0.31 -0.45
C GLU A 24 -15.93 -1.09 -0.64
N LEU A 25 -16.40 -2.07 0.15
CA LEU A 25 -16.10 -3.49 -0.04
C LEU A 25 -17.22 -4.15 -0.84
N ALA A 26 -17.15 -4.06 -2.17
CA ALA A 26 -18.13 -4.69 -3.06
C ALA A 26 -17.92 -6.22 -3.17
N ALA A 27 -16.74 -6.71 -2.81
CA ALA A 27 -16.40 -8.14 -2.76
C ALA A 27 -15.87 -8.56 -1.37
N PRO A 28 -16.68 -8.48 -0.29
CA PRO A 28 -16.22 -8.66 1.08
C PRO A 28 -15.69 -10.07 1.39
N ALA A 29 -16.09 -11.08 0.61
CA ALA A 29 -15.55 -12.43 0.74
C ALA A 29 -14.07 -12.52 0.29
N ALA A 30 -13.68 -11.72 -0.70
CA ALA A 30 -12.31 -11.68 -1.21
C ALA A 30 -11.44 -10.65 -0.47
N CYS A 31 -12.04 -9.56 0.03
CA CYS A 31 -11.38 -8.59 0.89
C CYS A 31 -12.28 -8.27 2.10
N PRO A 32 -12.15 -9.00 3.22
CA PRO A 32 -13.01 -8.80 4.39
C PRO A 32 -12.62 -7.55 5.20
N ARG A 33 -11.46 -6.93 4.90
CA ARG A 33 -10.96 -5.75 5.59
C ARG A 33 -10.06 -4.93 4.68
N TYR A 34 -10.33 -3.63 4.60
CA TYR A 34 -9.50 -2.65 3.91
C TYR A 34 -9.36 -1.40 4.77
N LEU A 35 -8.14 -0.88 4.88
CA LEU A 35 -7.84 0.36 5.60
C LEU A 35 -7.29 1.38 4.60
N GLY A 36 -7.82 2.59 4.61
CA GLY A 36 -7.31 3.73 3.84
C GLY A 36 -6.94 4.88 4.77
N ARG A 37 -5.89 5.61 4.42
CA ARG A 37 -5.47 6.82 5.16
C ARG A 37 -5.02 7.89 4.18
N VAL A 38 -5.54 9.11 4.35
CA VAL A 38 -5.09 10.29 3.62
C VAL A 38 -3.89 10.89 4.36
N ILE A 39 -2.81 11.15 3.64
CA ILE A 39 -1.63 11.88 4.13
C ILE A 39 -1.39 13.04 3.16
N ARG A 40 -1.48 14.28 3.65
CA ARG A 40 -1.39 15.50 2.83
C ARG A 40 0.01 16.09 2.83
N ASN A 41 0.33 16.79 1.74
CA ASN A 41 1.50 17.66 1.61
C ASN A 41 2.84 16.94 1.87
N VAL A 42 2.98 15.71 1.36
CA VAL A 42 4.23 14.95 1.45
C VAL A 42 5.28 15.54 0.50
N ASP A 43 6.53 15.63 0.96
CA ASP A 43 7.67 16.03 0.14
C ASP A 43 8.42 14.77 -0.35
N LEU A 44 8.15 14.39 -1.61
CA LEU A 44 8.76 13.23 -2.25
C LEU A 44 10.21 13.49 -2.71
N SER A 45 10.72 14.71 -2.61
CA SER A 45 12.11 15.03 -2.96
C SER A 45 13.11 14.59 -1.88
N ARG A 46 12.64 14.31 -0.67
CA ARG A 46 13.47 13.85 0.44
C ARG A 46 13.97 12.43 0.19
N SER A 47 15.17 12.12 0.65
CA SER A 47 15.74 10.77 0.49
C SER A 47 15.29 9.81 1.59
N THR A 48 15.21 8.52 1.24
CA THR A 48 15.06 7.42 2.20
C THR A 48 16.24 7.42 3.18
N PRO A 49 16.00 7.31 4.50
CA PRO A 49 17.08 7.31 5.48
C PRO A 49 17.94 6.04 5.37
N LEU A 50 19.25 6.19 5.57
CA LEU A 50 20.25 5.14 5.35
C LEU A 50 19.96 3.82 6.09
N TRP A 51 19.43 3.89 7.31
CA TRP A 51 19.11 2.69 8.09
C TRP A 51 18.03 1.83 7.42
N MET A 52 17.07 2.46 6.74
CA MET A 52 15.98 1.77 6.04
C MET A 52 16.50 1.17 4.75
N VAL A 53 17.30 1.93 3.99
CA VAL A 53 18.00 1.46 2.79
C VAL A 53 18.81 0.21 3.09
N GLU A 54 19.58 0.20 4.18
CA GLU A 54 20.39 -0.96 4.56
C GLU A 54 19.56 -2.17 5.00
N ARG A 55 18.44 -1.98 5.70
CA ARG A 55 17.54 -3.09 6.08
C ARG A 55 16.85 -3.70 4.85
N LEU A 56 16.39 -2.87 3.92
CA LEU A 56 15.84 -3.30 2.63
C LEU A 56 16.90 -4.07 1.81
N ARG A 57 18.10 -3.49 1.67
CA ARG A 57 19.19 -4.10 0.88
C ARG A 57 19.60 -5.48 1.41
N ARG A 58 19.63 -5.68 2.73
CA ARG A 58 19.94 -6.98 3.36
C ARG A 58 18.82 -8.01 3.22
N SER A 59 17.68 -7.60 2.70
CA SER A 59 16.53 -8.43 2.36
C SER A 59 16.33 -8.54 0.85
N ASP A 60 17.38 -8.22 0.06
CA ASP A 60 17.40 -8.20 -1.40
C ASP A 60 16.36 -7.27 -2.05
N ILE A 61 15.89 -6.25 -1.31
CA ILE A 61 15.02 -5.20 -1.83
C ILE A 61 15.86 -3.97 -2.16
N ARG A 62 15.83 -3.56 -3.43
CA ARG A 62 16.45 -2.31 -3.90
C ARG A 62 15.60 -1.12 -3.46
N SER A 63 16.25 -0.09 -2.92
CA SER A 63 15.62 1.22 -2.66
C SER A 63 15.30 1.94 -3.98
N ILE A 64 14.09 2.48 -4.10
CA ILE A 64 13.56 3.11 -5.33
C ILE A 64 13.16 4.55 -5.05
N ASP A 65 12.19 4.76 -4.17
CA ASP A 65 11.72 6.06 -3.73
C ASP A 65 11.18 5.96 -2.29
N PRO A 66 11.09 7.07 -1.54
CA PRO A 66 10.76 7.04 -0.11
C PRO A 66 9.42 6.38 0.23
N VAL A 67 8.41 6.49 -0.64
CA VAL A 67 7.08 5.94 -0.37
C VAL A 67 7.08 4.44 -0.60
N VAL A 68 7.63 3.99 -1.73
CA VAL A 68 7.79 2.57 -2.04
C VAL A 68 8.73 1.88 -1.04
N ASP A 69 9.77 2.58 -0.59
CA ASP A 69 10.71 2.05 0.40
C ASP A 69 10.02 1.83 1.75
N VAL A 70 9.15 2.76 2.19
CA VAL A 70 8.38 2.60 3.43
C VAL A 70 7.39 1.45 3.34
N THR A 71 6.63 1.32 2.25
CA THR A 71 5.66 0.22 2.10
C THR A 71 6.36 -1.13 2.02
N ASN A 72 7.48 -1.23 1.30
CA ASN A 72 8.31 -2.42 1.28
C ASN A 72 8.92 -2.72 2.65
N TYR A 73 9.38 -1.70 3.36
CA TYR A 73 9.97 -1.84 4.68
C TYR A 73 8.98 -2.42 5.70
N VAL A 74 7.75 -1.89 5.73
CA VAL A 74 6.68 -2.44 6.59
C VAL A 74 6.34 -3.88 6.19
N MET A 75 6.31 -4.19 4.90
CA MET A 75 6.07 -5.54 4.41
C MET A 75 7.12 -6.53 4.92
N ILE A 76 8.42 -6.19 4.90
CA ILE A 76 9.46 -7.10 5.39
C ILE A 76 9.61 -7.10 6.91
N GLU A 77 9.25 -6.01 7.60
CA GLU A 77 9.34 -5.94 9.06
C GLU A 77 8.16 -6.65 9.75
N LEU A 78 6.94 -6.46 9.23
CA LEU A 78 5.70 -6.91 9.88
C LEU A 78 4.91 -7.93 9.05
N GLY A 79 5.33 -8.23 7.82
CA GLY A 79 4.66 -9.20 6.95
C GLY A 79 3.41 -8.67 6.25
N GLN A 80 3.14 -7.35 6.29
CA GLN A 80 1.95 -6.74 5.71
C GLN A 80 2.27 -5.97 4.42
N PRO A 81 1.89 -6.47 3.24
CA PRO A 81 1.96 -5.68 2.01
C PRO A 81 1.10 -4.42 2.12
N MET A 82 1.63 -3.30 1.64
CA MET A 82 0.96 -2.01 1.61
C MET A 82 1.11 -1.36 0.23
N HIS A 83 0.23 -0.43 -0.09
CA HIS A 83 0.30 0.34 -1.31
C HIS A 83 -0.02 1.81 -1.04
N ALA A 84 0.55 2.71 -1.84
CA ALA A 84 0.26 4.13 -1.80
C ALA A 84 -0.22 4.57 -3.19
N PHE A 85 -1.36 5.23 -3.23
CA PHE A 85 -1.92 5.83 -4.45
C PHE A 85 -1.70 7.34 -4.41
N ASP A 86 -1.54 7.97 -5.57
CA ASP A 86 -1.67 9.42 -5.65
C ASP A 86 -3.13 9.80 -5.36
N LEU A 87 -3.35 10.61 -4.32
CA LEU A 87 -4.68 11.03 -3.89
C LEU A 87 -5.42 11.79 -5.00
N ALA A 88 -4.70 12.52 -5.86
CA ALA A 88 -5.28 13.29 -6.94
C ALA A 88 -5.91 12.42 -8.03
N GLU A 89 -5.40 11.19 -8.21
CA GLU A 89 -5.87 10.23 -9.21
C GLU A 89 -7.08 9.41 -8.73
N ILE A 90 -7.47 9.53 -7.45
CA ILE A 90 -8.62 8.83 -6.87
C ILE A 90 -9.90 9.63 -7.08
N ASN A 91 -10.76 9.13 -7.95
CA ASN A 91 -12.04 9.75 -8.29
C ASN A 91 -13.19 9.16 -7.46
N GLY A 92 -13.74 9.92 -6.52
CA GLY A 92 -14.96 9.54 -5.79
C GLY A 92 -14.78 8.54 -4.64
N GLY A 93 -13.61 7.91 -4.50
CA GLY A 93 -13.31 6.98 -3.40
C GLY A 93 -12.58 5.74 -3.88
N VAL A 94 -12.44 4.76 -2.98
CA VAL A 94 -11.91 3.44 -3.30
C VAL A 94 -13.04 2.41 -3.27
N ARG A 95 -13.11 1.58 -4.30
CA ARG A 95 -14.04 0.46 -4.40
C ARG A 95 -13.28 -0.83 -4.67
N VAL A 96 -13.30 -1.72 -3.69
CA VAL A 96 -12.69 -3.05 -3.75
C VAL A 96 -13.71 -4.03 -4.30
N ARG A 97 -13.56 -4.41 -5.57
CA ARG A 97 -14.54 -5.20 -6.34
C ARG A 97 -13.87 -6.27 -7.18
N MET A 98 -14.65 -7.21 -7.69
CA MET A 98 -14.19 -8.06 -8.79
C MET A 98 -14.10 -7.23 -10.08
N ALA A 99 -13.16 -7.60 -10.95
CA ALA A 99 -13.02 -7.02 -12.27
C ALA A 99 -14.24 -7.33 -13.15
N GLU A 100 -14.49 -6.48 -14.14
CA GLU A 100 -15.39 -6.83 -15.23
C GLU A 100 -14.67 -7.79 -16.19
N GLY A 101 -15.39 -8.75 -16.76
CA GLY A 101 -14.79 -9.69 -17.71
C GLY A 101 -14.31 -8.95 -18.97
N GLY A 102 -13.00 -8.97 -19.23
CA GLY A 102 -12.41 -8.23 -20.34
C GLY A 102 -11.95 -6.81 -19.99
N GLU A 103 -12.05 -6.39 -18.72
CA GLU A 103 -11.58 -5.08 -18.26
C GLU A 103 -10.08 -4.91 -18.54
N LYS A 104 -9.68 -3.74 -19.04
CA LYS A 104 -8.28 -3.43 -19.38
C LYS A 104 -7.65 -2.58 -18.30
N LEU A 105 -6.44 -2.95 -17.88
CA LEU A 105 -5.64 -2.20 -16.92
C LEU A 105 -4.19 -2.13 -17.38
N VAL A 106 -3.61 -0.93 -17.38
CA VAL A 106 -2.17 -0.74 -17.61
C VAL A 106 -1.48 -0.75 -16.24
N LEU A 107 -0.52 -1.65 -16.07
CA LEU A 107 0.27 -1.80 -14.85
C LEU A 107 1.40 -0.77 -14.77
N LEU A 108 2.05 -0.66 -13.61
CA LEU A 108 3.14 0.32 -13.41
C LEU A 108 4.32 0.10 -14.38
N ASP A 109 4.56 -1.15 -14.78
CA ASP A 109 5.61 -1.54 -15.73
C ASP A 109 5.22 -1.28 -17.20
N GLY A 110 4.03 -0.72 -17.44
CA GLY A 110 3.48 -0.39 -18.75
C GLY A 110 2.77 -1.54 -19.45
N GLN A 111 2.68 -2.73 -18.84
CA GLN A 111 1.95 -3.85 -19.42
C GLN A 111 0.43 -3.60 -19.37
N GLU A 112 -0.24 -3.67 -20.51
CA GLU A 112 -1.72 -3.75 -20.55
C GLU A 112 -2.15 -5.19 -20.32
N ILE A 113 -2.97 -5.41 -19.30
CA ILE A 113 -3.57 -6.71 -18.98
C ILE A 113 -5.08 -6.67 -19.24
N THR A 114 -5.62 -7.80 -19.72
CA THR A 114 -7.06 -8.03 -19.83
C THR A 114 -7.51 -8.93 -18.69
N LEU A 115 -8.35 -8.40 -17.82
CA LEU A 115 -8.75 -9.02 -16.57
C LEU A 115 -9.88 -10.03 -16.77
N ARG A 116 -9.87 -11.07 -15.95
CA ARG A 116 -10.97 -12.04 -15.83
C ARG A 116 -11.87 -11.61 -14.69
N ALA A 117 -13.15 -11.99 -14.75
CA ALA A 117 -14.14 -11.60 -13.75
C ALA A 117 -13.90 -12.20 -12.34
N ASP A 118 -12.97 -13.14 -12.20
CA ASP A 118 -12.55 -13.73 -10.91
C ASP A 118 -11.33 -13.02 -10.30
N THR A 119 -10.78 -11.99 -10.94
CA THR A 119 -9.68 -11.19 -10.41
C THR A 119 -10.22 -10.04 -9.55
N LEU A 120 -9.78 -9.95 -8.30
CA LEU A 120 -10.08 -8.81 -7.43
C LEU A 120 -9.23 -7.59 -7.83
N VAL A 121 -9.87 -6.42 -7.89
CA VAL A 121 -9.22 -5.14 -8.18
C VAL A 121 -9.56 -4.07 -7.15
N ILE A 122 -8.68 -3.07 -7.06
CA ILE A 122 -8.91 -1.82 -6.35
C ILE A 122 -9.19 -0.77 -7.42
N ALA A 123 -10.39 -0.18 -7.40
CA ALA A 123 -10.88 0.75 -8.42
C ALA A 123 -11.46 2.03 -7.81
#